data_AF-A0A925I2K2-F1
#
_entry.id   AF-A0A925I2K2-F1
#
_cell.length_a   1.000
_cell.length_b   1.000
_cell.length_c   1.000
_cell.angle_alpha   90.00
_cell.angle_beta   90.00
_cell.angle_gamma   90.00
#
_symmetry.space_group_name_H-M   'P 1'
#
loop_
_entity.id
_entity.type
_entity.pdbx_description
1 polymer ?
#
loop_
_entity_poly.entity_id
_entity_poly.type
_entity_poly.pdbx_seq_one_letter_code
_entity_poly.pdbx_strand_id
1 'polypeptide(L)'
;MAACTGFLPWLALGLEPGDAWGKLLRYSVTPEYTRAPIQSVQAVATKTVQTRDAGGQLRYLAGNPACGLALPCAPAVLFSNGKNNFGADLLGAPQANAAAGNLDEQANDAAALHFISRPAGDDPALAGGEFDDLLTWLPLPLLYQRMRSAGSLP
;
A
#
# COMPACT_ATOMS: atom_id res chain seq x y z
N MET A 1 -15.16 -4.03 9.44
CA MET A 1 -13.77 -4.06 9.96
C MET A 1 -13.15 -2.71 9.60
N ALA A 2 -12.57 -1.99 10.56
CA ALA A 2 -11.94 -0.70 10.26
C ALA A 2 -10.76 -0.91 9.31
N ALA A 3 -10.76 -0.25 8.16
CA ALA A 3 -9.58 -0.22 7.30
C ALA A 3 -8.46 0.48 8.10
N CYS A 4 -7.44 -0.28 8.52
CA CYS A 4 -6.27 0.28 9.21
C CYS A 4 -5.39 1.00 8.18
N THR A 5 -5.95 2.03 7.57
CA THR A 5 -5.41 2.83 6.47
C THR A 5 -5.44 4.30 6.89
N GLY A 6 -4.42 5.07 6.53
CA GLY A 6 -4.35 6.49 6.84
C GLY A 6 -3.05 7.12 6.37
N PHE A 7 -2.74 8.32 6.85
CA PHE A 7 -1.44 8.95 6.62
C PHE A 7 -0.36 8.31 7.47
N LEU A 8 0.82 8.11 6.89
CA LEU A 8 1.97 7.60 7.61
C LEU A 8 2.23 8.51 8.82
N PRO A 9 2.34 7.97 10.05
CA PRO A 9 2.56 8.77 11.25
C PRO A 9 4.03 9.21 11.34
N TRP A 10 4.45 10.06 10.40
CA TRP A 10 5.84 10.51 10.20
C TRP A 10 6.46 11.07 11.47
N LEU A 11 5.70 11.83 12.26
CA LEU A 11 6.18 12.38 13.54
C LEU A 11 6.55 11.28 14.54
N ALA A 12 5.73 10.23 14.64
CA ALA A 12 6.00 9.10 15.52
C ALA A 12 7.19 8.25 15.03
N LEU A 13 7.45 8.26 13.72
CA LEU A 13 8.55 7.55 13.10
C LEU A 13 9.86 8.36 13.02
N GLY A 14 9.82 9.64 13.39
CA GLY A 14 10.97 10.55 13.25
C GLY A 14 11.40 10.78 11.81
N LEU A 15 10.44 10.77 10.87
CA LEU A 15 10.66 10.99 9.44
C LEU A 15 10.20 12.39 9.03
N GLU A 16 10.75 12.91 7.94
CA GLU A 16 10.20 14.09 7.28
C GLU A 16 8.79 13.79 6.72
N PRO A 17 7.88 14.79 6.72
CA PRO A 17 6.54 14.59 6.21
C PRO A 17 6.53 14.48 4.68
N GLY A 18 5.83 13.47 4.18
CA GLY A 18 5.45 13.38 2.77
C GLY A 18 6.49 12.78 1.83
N ASP A 19 6.18 12.87 0.54
CA ASP A 19 6.98 12.38 -0.58
C ASP A 19 7.69 13.52 -1.32
N ALA A 20 8.36 13.17 -2.43
CA ALA A 20 9.13 14.11 -3.25
C ALA A 20 8.29 15.21 -3.93
N TRP A 21 6.96 15.12 -3.89
CA TRP A 21 6.04 16.08 -4.50
C TRP A 21 5.25 16.90 -3.46
N GLY A 22 5.60 16.77 -2.18
CA GLY A 22 4.92 17.49 -1.10
C GLY A 22 3.54 16.93 -0.78
N LYS A 23 3.27 15.66 -1.10
CA LYS A 23 2.07 14.95 -0.67
C LYS A 23 2.37 14.05 0.53
N LEU A 24 1.44 13.92 1.47
CA LEU A 24 1.57 12.99 2.59
C LEU A 24 1.53 11.54 2.12
N LEU A 25 2.50 10.74 2.58
CA LEU A 25 2.51 9.29 2.38
C LEU A 25 1.33 8.63 3.10
N ARG A 26 0.78 7.59 2.49
CA ARG A 26 -0.33 6.80 3.03
C ARG A 26 0.11 5.37 3.30
N TYR A 27 -0.48 4.76 4.30
CA TYR A 27 -0.21 3.37 4.67
C TYR A 27 -1.50 2.58 4.79
N SER A 28 -1.40 1.26 4.66
CA SER A 28 -2.46 0.33 5.04
C SER A 28 -1.86 -0.90 5.70
N VAL A 29 -2.30 -1.23 6.92
CA VAL A 29 -1.86 -2.41 7.69
C VAL A 29 -3.00 -3.41 7.82
N THR A 30 -2.67 -4.69 7.85
CA THR A 30 -3.62 -5.76 8.18
C THR A 30 -3.99 -5.65 9.67
N PRO A 31 -5.28 -5.59 10.04
CA PRO A 31 -5.71 -5.32 11.42
C PRO A 31 -5.04 -6.18 12.51
N GLU A 32 -4.80 -7.45 12.22
CA GLU A 32 -4.14 -8.42 13.11
C GLU A 32 -2.70 -8.01 13.49
N TYR A 33 -2.07 -7.15 12.70
CA TYR A 33 -0.72 -6.63 12.90
C TYR A 33 -0.69 -5.24 13.54
N THR A 34 -1.85 -4.70 13.95
CA THR A 34 -1.97 -3.39 14.63
C THR A 34 -2.03 -3.49 16.15
N ARG A 35 -2.07 -4.71 16.69
CA ARG A 35 -2.22 -4.96 18.14
C ARG A 35 -1.07 -5.82 18.64
N ALA A 36 -0.44 -5.38 19.72
CA ALA A 36 0.57 -6.16 20.42
C ALA A 36 -0.05 -6.93 21.61
N PRO A 37 0.43 -8.16 21.90
CA PRO A 37 1.40 -8.93 21.12
C PRO A 37 0.77 -9.53 19.85
N ILE A 38 1.53 -9.53 18.76
CA ILE A 38 1.09 -10.14 17.49
C ILE A 38 1.02 -11.67 17.68
N GLN A 39 -0.14 -12.24 17.39
CA GLN A 39 -0.37 -13.68 17.44
C GLN A 39 0.10 -14.34 16.13
N SER A 40 1.40 -14.51 15.94
CA SER A 40 2.00 -14.95 14.66
C SER A 40 1.46 -16.29 14.12
N VAL A 41 0.97 -17.17 14.98
CA VAL A 41 0.37 -18.47 14.60
C VAL A 41 -1.07 -18.36 14.09
N GLN A 42 -1.74 -17.22 14.29
CA GLN A 42 -3.14 -16.98 13.91
C GLN A 42 -3.31 -15.74 13.01
N ALA A 43 -2.36 -14.81 13.02
CA ALA A 43 -2.44 -13.55 12.30
C ALA A 43 -2.26 -13.73 10.79
N VAL A 44 -3.35 -13.69 10.05
CA VAL A 44 -3.32 -13.74 8.58
C VAL A 44 -3.03 -12.36 8.02
N ALA A 45 -1.91 -12.20 7.34
CA ALA A 45 -1.60 -10.98 6.57
C ALA A 45 -2.47 -10.92 5.30
N THR A 46 -3.01 -9.75 4.95
CA THR A 46 -4.10 -9.62 3.96
C THR A 46 -3.85 -8.65 2.81
N LYS A 47 -2.79 -7.85 2.84
CA LYS A 47 -2.55 -6.85 1.78
C LYS A 47 -1.97 -7.50 0.55
N THR A 48 -2.54 -7.22 -0.61
CA THR A 48 -2.01 -7.70 -1.88
C THR A 48 -1.56 -6.53 -2.73
N VAL A 49 -0.51 -6.76 -3.51
CA VAL A 49 -0.04 -5.84 -4.53
C VAL A 49 -0.09 -6.56 -5.87
N GLN A 50 -0.71 -5.94 -6.86
CA GLN A 50 -0.84 -6.45 -8.21
C GLN A 50 -0.18 -5.51 -9.22
N THR A 51 0.20 -6.03 -10.37
CA THR A 51 0.60 -5.27 -11.57
C THR A 51 -0.34 -5.62 -12.70
N ARG A 52 -0.28 -4.88 -13.81
CA ARG A 52 -0.83 -5.30 -15.09
C ARG A 52 0.25 -5.93 -15.95
N ASP A 53 -0.10 -6.98 -16.71
CA ASP A 53 0.74 -7.52 -17.77
C ASP A 53 0.52 -6.78 -19.10
N ALA A 54 1.24 -7.19 -20.15
CA ALA A 54 1.12 -6.58 -21.48
C ALA A 54 -0.29 -6.71 -22.10
N GLY A 55 -1.10 -7.67 -21.65
CA GLY A 55 -2.49 -7.83 -22.05
C GLY A 55 -3.48 -7.06 -21.16
N GLY A 56 -2.99 -6.28 -20.20
CA GLY A 56 -3.79 -5.51 -19.25
C GLY A 56 -4.37 -6.35 -18.10
N GLN A 57 -4.04 -7.64 -17.99
CA GLN A 57 -4.54 -8.53 -16.95
C GLN A 57 -3.77 -8.32 -15.63
N LEU A 58 -4.47 -8.44 -14.50
CA LEU A 58 -3.87 -8.28 -13.18
C LEU A 58 -3.04 -9.53 -12.80
N ARG A 59 -1.86 -9.31 -12.24
CA ARG A 59 -0.97 -10.34 -11.70
C ARG A 59 -0.43 -9.93 -10.34
N TYR A 60 -0.30 -10.87 -9.40
CA TYR A 60 0.23 -10.57 -8.07
C TYR A 60 1.74 -10.33 -8.12
N LEU A 61 2.17 -9.19 -7.60
CA LEU A 61 3.55 -8.92 -7.19
C LEU A 61 3.77 -9.34 -5.72
N ALA A 62 2.74 -9.18 -4.89
CA ALA A 62 2.74 -9.58 -3.50
C ALA A 62 1.37 -10.11 -3.07
N GLY A 63 1.37 -11.18 -2.27
CA GLY A 63 0.15 -11.85 -1.86
C GLY A 63 -0.44 -12.74 -2.95
N ASN A 64 -1.67 -13.17 -2.73
CA ASN A 64 -2.32 -14.24 -3.47
C ASN A 64 -3.84 -13.99 -3.55
N PRO A 65 -4.57 -14.66 -4.46
CA PRO A 65 -6.03 -14.54 -4.55
C PRO A 65 -6.77 -14.85 -3.24
N ALA A 66 -6.22 -15.74 -2.42
CA ALA A 66 -6.72 -16.07 -1.10
C ALA A 66 -5.55 -16.05 -0.10
N CYS A 67 -5.55 -15.06 0.79
CA CYS A 67 -4.56 -14.94 1.85
C CYS A 67 -4.91 -15.89 3.00
N GLY A 68 -3.93 -16.65 3.48
CA GLY A 68 -4.09 -17.55 4.62
C GLY A 68 -2.76 -17.80 5.32
N LEU A 69 -2.78 -18.56 6.42
CA LEU A 69 -1.54 -18.86 7.18
C LEU A 69 -0.50 -19.60 6.33
N ALA A 70 -0.95 -20.53 5.47
CA ALA A 70 -0.08 -21.28 4.57
C ALA A 70 0.36 -20.47 3.34
N LEU A 71 -0.37 -19.42 2.99
CA LEU A 71 -0.14 -18.60 1.81
C LEU A 71 -0.32 -17.12 2.17
N PRO A 72 0.60 -16.58 3.00
CA PRO A 72 0.41 -15.24 3.57
C PRO A 72 0.60 -14.16 2.51
N CYS A 73 -0.16 -13.08 2.68
CA CYS A 73 0.02 -11.86 1.91
C CYS A 73 0.92 -10.86 2.67
N ALA A 74 0.97 -9.61 2.23
CA ALA A 74 1.75 -8.59 2.93
C ALA A 74 1.00 -8.09 4.18
N PRO A 75 1.67 -7.91 5.33
CA PRO A 75 1.08 -7.29 6.52
C PRO A 75 0.82 -5.80 6.36
N ALA A 76 1.58 -5.11 5.50
CA ALA A 76 1.46 -3.67 5.32
C ALA A 76 1.90 -3.22 3.92
N VAL A 77 1.27 -2.14 3.44
CA VAL A 77 1.61 -1.39 2.23
C VAL A 77 1.83 0.08 2.61
N LEU A 78 2.82 0.70 2.00
CA LEU A 78 3.10 2.14 2.03
C LEU A 78 3.02 2.65 0.59
N PHE A 79 2.32 3.76 0.37
CA PHE A 79 2.17 4.32 -0.95
C PHE A 79 2.12 5.85 -0.94
N SER A 80 2.60 6.42 -2.04
CA SER A 80 2.50 7.81 -2.45
C SER A 80 1.50 7.87 -3.60
N ASN A 81 0.67 8.91 -3.60
CA ASN A 81 -0.22 9.22 -4.72
C ASN A 81 0.51 9.95 -5.87
N GLY A 82 1.81 9.74 -6.01
CA GLY A 82 2.61 10.28 -7.10
C GLY A 82 2.59 11.80 -7.21
N LYS A 83 2.95 12.30 -8.40
CA LYS A 83 3.02 13.73 -8.70
C LYS A 83 1.64 14.31 -9.00
N ASN A 84 0.86 13.60 -9.80
CA ASN A 84 -0.42 14.01 -10.35
C ASN A 84 -1.54 13.31 -9.59
N ASN A 85 -2.74 13.91 -9.57
CA ASN A 85 -3.98 13.33 -9.01
C ASN A 85 -3.93 12.90 -7.53
N PHE A 86 -5.07 12.96 -6.84
CA PHE A 86 -5.22 12.41 -5.49
C PHE A 86 -4.16 12.85 -4.45
N GLY A 87 -4.22 12.24 -3.28
CA GLY A 87 -3.35 12.52 -2.16
C GLY A 87 -3.79 13.73 -1.35
N ALA A 88 -2.95 14.09 -0.38
CA ALA A 88 -3.15 15.27 0.45
C ALA A 88 -1.84 16.03 0.55
N ASP A 89 -1.88 17.36 0.58
CA ASP A 89 -0.70 18.17 0.83
C ASP A 89 -0.15 17.95 2.25
N LEU A 90 0.99 18.55 2.57
CA LEU A 90 1.62 18.43 3.90
C LEU A 90 0.76 18.99 5.05
N LEU A 91 -0.27 19.79 4.75
CA LEU A 91 -1.24 20.30 5.72
C LEU A 91 -2.46 19.38 5.87
N GLY A 92 -2.51 18.29 5.10
CA GLY A 92 -3.60 17.32 5.09
C GLY A 92 -4.79 17.73 4.21
N ALA A 93 -4.66 18.78 3.39
CA ALA A 93 -5.72 19.18 2.47
C ALA A 93 -5.76 18.23 1.27
N PRO A 94 -6.93 17.65 0.93
CA PRO A 94 -7.05 16.70 -0.17
C PRO A 94 -6.85 17.38 -1.52
N GLN A 95 -6.18 16.68 -2.44
CA GLN A 95 -6.02 17.10 -3.82
C GLN A 95 -6.98 16.32 -4.72
N ALA A 96 -7.60 17.01 -5.67
CA ALA A 96 -8.57 16.41 -6.57
C ALA A 96 -7.88 15.56 -7.65
N ASN A 97 -8.60 14.56 -8.16
CA ASN A 97 -8.23 13.89 -9.40
C ASN A 97 -8.46 14.83 -10.58
N ALA A 98 -7.41 15.13 -11.35
CA ALA A 98 -7.49 15.97 -12.53
C ALA A 98 -7.63 15.16 -13.83
N ALA A 99 -7.44 13.85 -13.75
CA ALA A 99 -7.40 12.96 -14.89
C ALA A 99 -8.70 12.17 -15.08
N ALA A 100 -9.00 11.88 -16.35
CA ALA A 100 -10.07 10.97 -16.73
C ALA A 100 -9.48 9.60 -17.07
N GLY A 101 -9.98 8.55 -16.41
CA GLY A 101 -9.64 7.17 -16.77
C GLY A 101 -8.38 6.56 -16.12
N ASN A 102 -7.75 7.25 -15.16
CA ASN A 102 -6.70 6.72 -14.26
C ASN A 102 -7.26 5.69 -13.25
N LEU A 103 -7.86 4.62 -13.77
CA LEU A 103 -8.59 3.62 -12.99
C LEU A 103 -7.72 2.94 -11.92
N ASP A 104 -6.43 2.75 -12.19
CA ASP A 104 -5.52 2.13 -11.23
C ASP A 104 -5.18 3.07 -10.06
N GLU A 105 -4.98 4.37 -10.30
CA GLU A 105 -4.78 5.37 -9.24
C GLU A 105 -6.05 5.56 -8.41
N GLN A 106 -7.22 5.60 -9.06
CA GLN A 106 -8.52 5.60 -8.40
C GLN A 106 -8.69 4.38 -7.49
N ALA A 107 -8.27 3.20 -7.96
CA ALA A 107 -8.34 1.98 -7.17
C ALA A 107 -7.42 2.06 -5.95
N ASN A 108 -6.18 2.54 -6.11
CA ASN A 108 -5.23 2.72 -5.01
C ASN A 108 -5.70 3.77 -3.99
N ASP A 109 -6.28 4.89 -4.44
CA ASP A 109 -6.80 5.93 -3.57
C ASP A 109 -7.92 5.41 -2.65
N ALA A 110 -8.80 4.56 -3.18
CA ALA A 110 -9.87 3.92 -2.43
C ALA A 110 -9.45 2.61 -1.72
N ALA A 111 -8.22 2.13 -1.92
CA ALA A 111 -7.81 0.81 -1.49
C ALA A 111 -7.63 0.69 0.03
N ALA A 112 -8.10 -0.44 0.56
CA ALA A 112 -7.79 -0.90 1.91
C ALA A 112 -7.12 -2.29 1.94
N LEU A 113 -7.13 -3.03 0.83
CA LEU A 113 -6.69 -4.42 0.77
C LEU A 113 -5.86 -4.73 -0.47
N HIS A 114 -6.37 -4.37 -1.63
CA HIS A 114 -5.77 -4.67 -2.92
C HIS A 114 -5.21 -3.39 -3.53
N PHE A 115 -3.90 -3.38 -3.79
CA PHE A 115 -3.18 -2.25 -4.35
C PHE A 115 -2.58 -2.64 -5.70
N ILE A 116 -2.34 -1.66 -6.55
CA ILE A 116 -1.75 -1.79 -7.88
C ILE A 116 -0.42 -1.04 -7.90
N SER A 117 0.64 -1.72 -8.32
CA SER A 117 1.96 -1.15 -8.60
C SER A 117 2.37 -1.53 -10.01
N ARG A 118 2.70 -0.52 -10.80
CA ARG A 118 3.22 -0.69 -12.16
C ARG A 118 4.12 0.49 -12.53
N PRO A 119 4.89 0.39 -13.62
CA PRO A 119 5.67 1.52 -14.10
C PRO A 119 4.79 2.74 -14.35
N ALA A 120 5.33 3.92 -14.04
CA ALA A 120 4.65 5.17 -14.31
C ALA A 120 4.45 5.38 -15.82
N GLY A 121 3.34 6.03 -16.19
CA GLY A 121 3.04 6.36 -17.57
C GLY A 121 1.84 7.28 -17.70
N ASP A 122 1.90 8.16 -18.69
CA ASP A 122 0.92 9.24 -18.90
C ASP A 122 -0.09 8.92 -20.02
N ASP A 123 -0.11 7.68 -20.52
CA ASP A 123 -1.01 7.27 -21.60
C ASP A 123 -2.35 6.80 -21.04
N PRO A 124 -3.44 7.59 -21.18
CA PRO A 124 -4.76 7.23 -20.67
C PRO A 124 -5.39 6.06 -21.41
N ALA A 125 -4.86 5.64 -22.57
CA ALA A 125 -5.34 4.49 -23.32
C ALA A 125 -4.80 3.15 -22.78
N LEU A 126 -3.80 3.16 -21.90
CA LEU A 126 -3.32 1.95 -21.25
C LEU A 126 -4.41 1.34 -20.36
N ALA A 127 -4.36 0.03 -20.19
CA ALA A 127 -5.19 -0.64 -19.18
C ALA A 127 -4.85 -0.05 -17.81
N GLY A 128 -5.84 0.53 -17.13
CA GLY A 128 -5.65 1.23 -15.86
C GLY A 128 -5.37 2.73 -15.97
N GLY A 129 -5.24 3.27 -17.19
CA GLY A 129 -5.08 4.70 -17.48
C GLY A 129 -3.66 5.24 -17.29
N GLU A 130 -3.54 6.55 -17.07
CA GLU A 130 -2.30 7.12 -16.53
C GLU A 130 -2.05 6.62 -15.10
N PHE A 131 -0.79 6.62 -14.68
CA PHE A 131 -0.37 6.12 -13.37
C PHE A 131 0.98 6.72 -12.97
N ASP A 132 1.07 7.31 -11.79
CA ASP A 132 2.32 7.74 -11.18
C ASP A 132 2.41 7.44 -9.67
N ASP A 133 1.40 6.75 -9.12
CA ASP A 133 1.45 6.18 -7.77
C ASP A 133 2.72 5.35 -7.57
N LEU A 134 3.38 5.58 -6.43
CA LEU A 134 4.53 4.79 -6.00
C LEU A 134 4.18 4.01 -4.76
N LEU A 135 4.48 2.71 -4.74
CA LEU A 135 4.20 1.90 -3.56
C LEU A 135 5.29 0.88 -3.27
N THR A 136 5.35 0.52 -2.00
CA THR A 136 6.16 -0.57 -1.47
C THR A 136 5.36 -1.33 -0.43
N TRP A 137 5.71 -2.58 -0.19
CA TRP A 137 5.04 -3.42 0.81
C TRP A 137 6.07 -4.10 1.69
N LEU A 138 5.65 -4.41 2.92
CA LEU A 138 6.49 -5.13 3.87
C LEU A 138 6.31 -6.63 3.65
N PRO A 139 7.35 -7.41 3.29
CA PRO A 139 7.23 -8.87 3.23
C PRO A 139 7.04 -9.45 4.64
N LEU A 140 6.08 -10.37 4.81
CA LEU A 140 5.82 -10.99 6.12
C LEU A 140 7.06 -11.65 6.75
N PRO A 141 7.89 -12.41 6.00
CA PRO A 141 9.10 -13.01 6.58
C PRO A 141 10.07 -11.97 7.14
N LEU A 142 10.20 -10.82 6.46
CA LEU A 142 11.06 -9.72 6.91
C LEU A 142 10.54 -9.12 8.22
N LEU A 143 9.22 -8.89 8.32
CA LEU A 143 8.60 -8.39 9.56
C LEU A 143 8.91 -9.32 10.74
N TYR A 144 8.66 -10.62 10.59
CA TYR A 144 8.91 -11.60 11.66
C TYR A 144 10.40 -11.75 12.01
N GLN A 145 11.29 -11.64 11.04
CA GLN A 145 12.74 -11.61 11.31
C GLN A 145 13.10 -10.41 12.20
N ARG A 146 12.61 -9.21 11.86
CA ARG A 146 12.89 -7.98 12.64
C ARG A 146 12.28 -8.04 14.03
N MET A 147 11.05 -8.53 14.16
CA MET A 147 10.39 -8.69 15.46
C MET A 147 11.10 -9.67 16.39
N ARG A 148 11.58 -10.82 15.88
CA ARG A 148 12.40 -11.77 16.66
C ARG A 148 13.71 -11.14 17.10
N SER A 149 14.39 -10.40 16.21
CA SER A 149 15.62 -9.68 16.59
C SER A 149 15.39 -8.61 17.66
N ALA A 150 14.18 -8.05 17.73
CA ALA A 150 13.78 -7.07 18.73
C ALA A 150 13.16 -7.70 20.00
N GLY A 151 13.12 -9.04 20.12
CA GLY A 151 12.52 -9.74 21.26
C GLY A 151 10.99 -9.55 21.40
N SER A 152 10.32 -9.08 20.35
CA SER A 152 8.87 -8.80 20.33
C SER A 152 8.04 -9.96 19.78
N LEU A 153 8.70 -10.98 19.23
CA LEU A 153 8.14 -12.31 19.02
C LEU A 153 8.97 -13.31 19.83
N PRO A 154 8.34 -14.19 20.61
CA PRO A 154 9.04 -15.28 21.29
C PRO A 154 9.66 -16.27 20.30
#